data_AF-A0A369QK84-F1
#
_entry.id   AF-A0A369QK84-F1
#
_cell.length_a   1.000
_cell.length_b   1.000
_cell.length_c   1.000
_cell.angle_alpha   90.00
_cell.angle_beta   90.00
_cell.angle_gamma   90.00
#
_symmetry.space_group_name_H-M   'P 1'
#
loop_
_entity.id
_entity.type
_entity.pdbx_description
1 polymer ?
#
loop_
_entity_poly.entity_id
_entity_poly.type
_entity_poly.pdbx_seq_one_letter_code
_entity_poly.pdbx_strand_id
1 'polypeptide(L)'
;MEKSMNRRNWLKSSAFLAGGITFFSGSINQLVAKPVARTLEKKVTEESIILGAPAELKARLNANENPFGPSEKAKKAAMDALNTSYQYPMKYTRELAQKIADYEGVKLENVLMDAGSGPLLLAAAMYYSKKEGSNIVSGDPTYASLPRDASDFNTTWNKVPLTADYKLDLDAMEKR
;
A
#
# COMPACT_ATOMS: atom_id res chain seq x y z
N MET A 1 36.33 -28.59 -23.43
CA MET A 1 35.97 -29.42 -24.60
C MET A 1 34.95 -28.64 -25.42
N GLU A 2 35.40 -27.91 -26.44
CA GLU A 2 34.50 -27.24 -27.37
C GLU A 2 33.81 -28.28 -28.25
N LYS A 3 32.48 -28.38 -28.17
CA LYS A 3 31.70 -29.21 -29.10
C LYS A 3 31.69 -28.52 -30.47
N SER A 4 32.62 -28.91 -31.34
CA SER A 4 32.61 -28.53 -32.76
C SER A 4 31.25 -28.87 -33.38
N MET A 5 30.47 -27.84 -33.67
CA MET A 5 29.11 -27.96 -34.19
C MET A 5 29.17 -28.42 -35.64
N ASN A 6 28.83 -29.69 -35.89
CA ASN A 6 28.89 -30.30 -37.22
C ASN A 6 27.84 -29.67 -38.15
N ARG A 7 28.27 -29.18 -39.33
CA ARG A 7 27.41 -28.54 -40.35
C ARG A 7 26.18 -29.38 -40.71
N ARG A 8 26.31 -30.71 -40.72
CA ARG A 8 25.19 -31.63 -40.98
C ARG A 8 24.17 -31.63 -39.86
N ASN A 9 24.61 -31.49 -38.60
CA ASN A 9 23.73 -31.38 -37.45
C ASN A 9 23.06 -30.01 -37.39
N TRP A 10 23.77 -28.95 -37.81
CA TRP A 10 23.19 -27.61 -37.94
C TRP A 10 22.09 -27.60 -39.01
N LEU A 11 22.35 -28.12 -40.21
CA LEU A 11 21.33 -28.20 -41.27
C LEU A 11 20.12 -29.05 -40.88
N LYS A 12 20.33 -30.18 -40.20
CA LYS A 12 19.23 -31.01 -39.69
C LYS A 12 18.40 -30.28 -38.61
N SER A 13 19.06 -29.57 -37.70
CA SER A 13 18.37 -28.83 -36.64
C SER A 13 17.60 -27.63 -37.20
N SER A 14 18.18 -26.90 -38.15
CA SER A 14 17.53 -25.77 -38.82
C SER A 14 16.33 -26.22 -39.68
N ALA A 15 16.44 -27.36 -40.39
CA ALA A 15 15.33 -27.92 -41.16
C ALA A 15 14.17 -28.38 -40.26
N PHE A 16 14.48 -28.96 -39.09
CA PHE A 16 13.47 -29.40 -38.12
C PHE A 16 12.74 -28.20 -37.49
N LEU A 17 13.48 -27.13 -37.15
CA LEU A 17 12.89 -25.88 -36.63
C LEU A 17 11.98 -25.21 -37.67
N ALA A 18 12.44 -25.12 -38.93
CA ALA A 18 11.69 -24.49 -40.01
C ALA A 18 10.40 -25.28 -40.34
N GLY A 19 10.47 -26.61 -40.35
CA GLY A 19 9.31 -27.48 -40.54
C GLY A 19 8.32 -27.43 -39.36
N GLY A 20 8.82 -27.30 -38.13
CA GLY A 20 7.96 -27.14 -36.95
C GLY A 20 7.14 -25.84 -36.98
N ILE A 21 7.75 -24.73 -37.40
CA ILE A 21 7.08 -23.42 -37.40
C ILE A 21 5.96 -23.35 -38.46
N THR A 22 6.10 -24.02 -39.61
CA THR A 22 5.05 -24.03 -40.64
C THR A 22 3.81 -24.84 -40.24
N PHE A 23 4.00 -25.99 -39.57
CA PHE A 23 2.87 -26.81 -39.06
C PHE A 23 2.16 -26.20 -37.84
N PHE A 24 2.83 -25.35 -37.05
CA PHE A 24 2.25 -24.72 -35.85
C PHE A 24 1.85 -23.25 -36.03
N SER A 25 2.03 -22.64 -37.21
CA SER A 25 1.67 -21.23 -37.47
C SER A 25 0.23 -20.87 -37.11
N GLY A 26 -0.72 -21.78 -37.37
CA GLY A 26 -2.13 -21.62 -36.97
C GLY A 26 -2.36 -21.67 -35.46
N SER A 27 -1.53 -22.41 -34.72
CA SER A 27 -1.60 -22.50 -33.25
C SER A 27 -0.95 -21.29 -32.57
N ILE A 28 0.14 -20.76 -33.13
CA ILE A 28 0.85 -19.59 -32.57
C ILE A 28 -0.02 -18.33 -32.72
N ASN A 29 -0.66 -18.14 -33.87
CA ASN A 29 -1.61 -17.04 -34.04
C ASN A 29 -2.86 -17.21 -33.15
N GLN A 30 -3.31 -18.44 -32.88
CA GLN A 30 -4.38 -18.68 -31.87
C GLN A 30 -3.91 -18.44 -30.43
N LEU A 31 -2.63 -18.61 -30.11
CA LEU A 31 -2.06 -18.31 -28.79
C LEU A 31 -1.88 -16.80 -28.56
N VAL A 32 -1.56 -16.05 -29.61
CA VAL A 32 -1.46 -14.57 -29.58
C VAL A 32 -2.84 -13.91 -29.67
N ALA A 33 -3.80 -14.53 -30.37
CA ALA A 33 -5.17 -14.03 -30.52
C ALA A 33 -6.17 -14.59 -29.49
N LYS A 34 -5.74 -15.49 -28.60
CA LYS A 34 -6.52 -15.75 -27.39
C LYS A 34 -6.48 -14.46 -26.60
N PRO A 35 -7.62 -13.76 -26.40
CA PRO A 35 -7.64 -12.74 -25.37
C PRO A 35 -7.12 -13.45 -24.12
N VAL A 36 -6.10 -12.88 -23.45
CA VAL A 36 -5.88 -13.20 -22.04
C VAL A 36 -7.29 -13.17 -21.48
N ALA A 37 -7.80 -14.34 -21.06
CA ALA A 37 -9.09 -14.41 -20.42
C ALA A 37 -8.87 -13.57 -19.17
N ARG A 38 -9.14 -12.26 -19.32
CA ARG A 38 -9.18 -11.28 -18.27
C ARG A 38 -10.20 -11.93 -17.37
N THR A 39 -9.67 -12.58 -16.34
CA THR A 39 -10.44 -13.38 -15.40
C THR A 39 -11.61 -12.49 -15.10
N LEU A 40 -12.80 -12.86 -15.60
CA LEU A 40 -13.94 -11.95 -15.61
C LEU A 40 -13.98 -11.43 -14.19
N GLU A 41 -13.68 -10.13 -14.03
CA GLU A 41 -13.79 -9.47 -12.74
C GLU A 41 -15.12 -9.96 -12.23
N LYS A 42 -15.11 -10.73 -11.12
CA LYS A 42 -16.36 -11.19 -10.52
C LYS A 42 -17.19 -9.92 -10.44
N LYS A 43 -18.22 -9.81 -11.29
CA LYS A 43 -19.08 -8.63 -11.30
C LYS A 43 -19.53 -8.56 -9.86
N VAL A 44 -19.09 -7.51 -9.18
CA VAL A 44 -19.44 -7.29 -7.78
C VAL A 44 -20.93 -7.00 -7.82
N THR A 45 -21.74 -8.05 -7.77
CA THR A 45 -23.18 -7.98 -7.64
C THR A 45 -23.49 -7.72 -6.17
N GLU A 46 -24.60 -7.04 -5.87
CA GLU A 46 -25.06 -6.85 -4.49
C GLU A 46 -25.17 -8.19 -3.75
N GLU A 47 -25.64 -9.23 -4.44
CA GLU A 47 -25.68 -10.60 -3.93
C GLU A 47 -24.30 -11.13 -3.54
N SER A 48 -23.26 -10.90 -4.36
CA SER A 48 -21.89 -11.32 -4.04
C SER A 48 -21.28 -10.53 -2.88
N ILE A 49 -21.68 -9.26 -2.69
CA ILE A 49 -21.29 -8.45 -1.53
C ILE A 49 -21.96 -8.96 -0.26
N ILE A 50 -23.26 -9.25 -0.31
CA ILE A 50 -24.05 -9.72 0.84
C ILE A 50 -23.59 -11.12 1.27
N LEU A 51 -23.38 -12.04 0.31
CA LEU A 51 -22.90 -13.39 0.60
C LEU A 51 -21.41 -13.43 1.02
N GLY A 52 -20.64 -12.41 0.64
CA GLY A 52 -19.26 -12.21 1.07
C GLY A 52 -19.13 -11.34 2.32
N ALA A 53 -20.24 -10.81 2.85
CA ALA A 53 -20.20 -9.95 4.02
C ALA A 53 -19.68 -10.75 5.21
N PRO A 54 -18.71 -10.20 5.97
CA PRO A 54 -18.21 -10.89 7.14
C PRO A 54 -19.36 -11.16 8.09
N ALA A 55 -19.39 -12.36 8.67
CA ALA A 55 -20.38 -12.73 9.67
C ALA A 55 -20.45 -11.68 10.78
N GLU A 56 -21.65 -11.47 11.33
CA GLU A 56 -21.83 -10.56 12.46
C GLU A 56 -20.89 -10.96 13.61
N LEU A 57 -19.95 -10.08 13.93
CA LEU A 57 -18.94 -10.34 14.93
C LEU A 57 -19.55 -10.13 16.32
N LYS A 58 -19.57 -11.18 17.14
CA LYS A 58 -19.97 -11.07 18.56
C LYS A 58 -19.10 -10.11 19.36
N ALA A 59 -17.83 -9.98 18.98
CA ALA A 59 -16.89 -9.03 19.55
C ALA A 59 -15.93 -8.54 18.46
N ARG A 60 -15.80 -7.21 18.31
CA ARG A 60 -14.95 -6.57 17.29
C ARG A 60 -13.68 -6.02 17.96
N LEU A 61 -12.63 -6.87 18.01
CA LEU A 61 -11.38 -6.62 18.76
C LEU A 61 -10.12 -6.63 17.87
N ASN A 62 -10.27 -6.32 16.59
CA ASN A 62 -9.24 -6.56 15.57
C ASN A 62 -8.60 -5.29 14.97
N ALA A 63 -9.05 -4.09 15.34
CA ALA A 63 -8.67 -2.85 14.66
C ALA A 63 -8.32 -1.67 15.59
N ASN A 64 -8.10 -1.92 16.89
CA ASN A 64 -7.80 -0.88 17.89
C ASN A 64 -8.85 0.26 17.96
N GLU A 65 -10.09 -0.01 17.53
CA GLU A 65 -11.19 0.94 17.63
C GLU A 65 -11.53 1.21 19.10
N ASN A 66 -11.93 2.45 19.41
CA ASN A 66 -12.41 2.78 20.74
C ASN A 66 -13.85 2.26 20.92
N PRO A 67 -14.10 1.29 21.83
CA PRO A 67 -15.43 0.68 22.00
C PRO A 67 -16.47 1.63 22.61
N PHE A 68 -16.05 2.73 23.23
CA PHE A 68 -16.96 3.72 23.82
C PHE A 68 -17.52 4.70 22.79
N GLY A 69 -16.92 4.74 21.60
CA GLY A 69 -17.26 5.71 20.56
C GLY A 69 -16.91 7.16 20.91
N PRO A 70 -17.33 8.13 20.08
CA PRO A 70 -17.10 9.55 20.33
C PRO A 70 -17.87 10.06 21.56
N SER A 71 -17.39 11.14 22.17
CA SER A 71 -18.14 11.82 23.25
C SER A 71 -19.50 12.35 22.77
N GLU A 72 -20.46 12.52 23.67
CA GLU A 72 -21.78 13.10 23.34
C GLU A 72 -21.68 14.50 22.71
N LYS A 73 -20.71 15.31 23.15
CA LYS A 73 -20.42 16.62 22.54
C LYS A 73 -19.94 16.50 21.10
N ALA A 74 -19.07 15.52 20.82
CA ALA A 74 -18.58 15.26 19.46
C ALA A 74 -19.69 14.72 18.56
N LYS A 75 -20.54 13.81 19.07
CA LYS A 75 -21.73 13.32 18.34
C LYS A 75 -22.66 14.48 17.97
N LYS A 76 -22.97 15.35 18.93
CA LYS A 76 -23.79 16.54 18.68
C LYS A 76 -23.17 17.46 17.63
N ALA A 77 -21.88 17.79 17.75
CA ALA A 77 -21.21 18.64 16.77
C ALA A 77 -21.21 18.04 15.36
N ALA A 78 -21.02 16.72 15.23
CA ALA A 78 -21.10 16.02 13.95
C ALA A 78 -22.52 16.08 13.35
N MET A 79 -23.56 15.85 14.16
CA MET A 79 -24.95 15.98 13.72
C MET A 79 -25.29 17.41 13.28
N ASP A 80 -24.88 18.41 14.06
CA ASP A 80 -25.13 19.82 13.76
C ASP A 80 -24.43 20.24 12.43
N ALA A 81 -23.23 19.69 12.17
CA ALA A 81 -22.44 19.96 10.96
C ALA A 81 -23.07 19.41 9.67
N LEU A 82 -23.99 18.43 9.76
CA LEU A 82 -24.68 17.86 8.58
C LEU A 82 -25.42 18.94 7.78
N ASN A 83 -26.00 19.93 8.46
CA ASN A 83 -26.74 21.03 7.84
C ASN A 83 -25.91 21.87 6.88
N THR A 84 -24.59 21.92 7.07
CA THR A 84 -23.64 22.70 6.25
C THR A 84 -22.64 21.83 5.50
N SER A 85 -22.84 20.51 5.48
CA SER A 85 -21.87 19.53 4.94
C SER A 85 -21.62 19.66 3.44
N TYR A 86 -22.52 20.33 2.70
CA TYR A 86 -22.35 20.64 1.28
C TYR A 86 -21.34 21.77 1.00
N GLN A 87 -20.84 22.44 2.05
CA GLN A 87 -19.87 23.52 1.96
C GLN A 87 -18.46 23.02 2.24
N TYR A 88 -17.46 23.60 1.57
CA TYR A 88 -16.07 23.29 1.89
C TYR A 88 -15.70 23.74 3.32
N PRO A 89 -15.10 22.87 4.15
CA PRO A 89 -14.88 23.14 5.57
C PRO A 89 -13.64 24.00 5.86
N MET A 90 -13.16 24.79 4.89
CA MET A 90 -11.84 25.47 4.95
C MET A 90 -11.62 26.28 6.25
N LYS A 91 -12.65 27.01 6.69
CA LYS A 91 -12.64 27.76 7.95
C LYS A 91 -12.46 26.83 9.16
N TYR A 92 -13.27 25.77 9.24
CA TYR A 92 -13.26 24.82 10.36
C TYR A 92 -11.95 24.04 10.43
N THR A 93 -11.39 23.65 9.28
CA THR A 93 -10.07 22.99 9.22
C THR A 93 -8.97 23.89 9.78
N ARG A 94 -8.97 25.19 9.43
CA ARG A 94 -8.00 26.16 9.96
C ARG A 94 -8.19 26.40 11.46
N GLU A 95 -9.42 26.53 11.92
CA GLU A 95 -9.72 26.68 13.35
C GLU A 95 -9.27 25.46 14.17
N LEU A 96 -9.50 24.24 13.64
CA LEU A 96 -9.03 23.02 14.28
C LEU A 96 -7.50 22.96 14.33
N ALA A 97 -6.82 23.28 13.23
CA ALA A 97 -5.36 23.33 13.20
C ALA A 97 -4.79 24.33 14.21
N GLN A 98 -5.41 25.51 14.35
CA GLN A 98 -5.00 26.50 15.35
C GLN A 98 -5.19 25.97 16.78
N LYS A 99 -6.34 25.34 17.07
CA LYS A 99 -6.58 24.75 18.40
C LYS A 99 -5.58 23.65 18.75
N ILE A 100 -5.19 22.83 17.77
CA ILE A 100 -4.13 21.82 17.94
C ILE A 100 -2.80 22.51 18.22
N ALA A 101 -2.43 23.54 17.44
CA ALA A 101 -1.19 24.28 17.64
C ALA A 101 -1.11 24.90 19.04
N ASP A 102 -2.19 25.55 19.49
CA ASP A 102 -2.27 26.17 20.82
C ASP A 102 -2.18 25.13 21.95
N TYR A 103 -2.82 23.97 21.77
CA TYR A 103 -2.81 22.88 22.75
C TYR A 103 -1.42 22.23 22.87
N GLU A 104 -0.75 21.99 21.75
CA GLU A 104 0.59 21.39 21.70
C GLU A 104 1.72 22.41 21.96
N GLY A 105 1.41 23.71 22.04
CA GLY A 105 2.39 24.78 22.27
C GLY A 105 3.31 25.05 21.06
N VAL A 106 2.84 24.79 19.84
CA VAL A 106 3.59 24.98 18.59
C VAL A 106 2.98 26.08 17.72
N LYS A 107 3.67 26.48 16.64
CA LYS A 107 3.10 27.44 15.68
C LYS A 107 2.14 26.73 14.73
N LEU A 108 1.18 27.47 14.19
CA LEU A 108 0.25 26.95 13.16
C LEU A 108 0.98 26.34 11.95
N GLU A 109 2.12 26.91 11.54
CA GLU A 109 2.94 26.40 10.42
C GLU A 109 3.56 25.01 10.69
N ASN A 110 3.53 24.53 11.94
CA ASN A 110 3.97 23.18 12.31
C ASN A 110 2.84 22.14 12.25
N VAL A 111 1.60 22.54 11.96
CA VAL A 111 0.43 21.65 11.92
C VAL A 111 -0.01 21.40 10.48
N LEU A 112 -0.03 20.12 10.09
CA LEU A 112 -0.57 19.67 8.81
C LEU A 112 -1.81 18.79 9.06
N MET A 113 -2.93 19.15 8.42
CA MET A 113 -4.21 18.46 8.57
C MET A 113 -4.48 17.55 7.38
N ASP A 114 -4.99 16.34 7.63
CA ASP A 114 -5.50 15.42 6.61
C ASP A 114 -6.59 14.49 7.21
N ALA A 115 -7.26 13.71 6.37
CA ALA A 115 -8.28 12.73 6.73
C ALA A 115 -7.65 11.46 7.37
N GLY A 116 -7.08 11.64 8.56
CA GLY A 116 -6.39 10.59 9.31
C GLY A 116 -4.88 10.56 9.05
N SER A 117 -4.18 9.68 9.76
CA SER A 117 -2.71 9.60 9.70
C SER A 117 -2.18 8.89 8.44
N GLY A 118 -2.99 8.04 7.78
CA GLY A 118 -2.57 7.28 6.60
C GLY A 118 -2.02 8.17 5.47
N PRO A 119 -2.79 9.14 4.95
CA PRO A 119 -2.31 10.08 3.94
C PRO A 119 -1.06 10.88 4.36
N LEU A 120 -0.96 11.25 5.64
CA LEU A 120 0.22 11.96 6.18
C LEU A 120 1.47 11.06 6.18
N LEU A 121 1.33 9.79 6.57
CA LEU A 121 2.42 8.81 6.52
C LEU A 121 2.87 8.53 5.08
N LEU A 122 1.93 8.45 4.13
CA LEU A 122 2.23 8.31 2.71
C LEU A 122 2.96 9.56 2.18
N ALA A 123 2.49 10.77 2.52
CA ALA A 123 3.16 12.01 2.16
C ALA A 123 4.60 12.06 2.73
N ALA A 124 4.79 11.59 3.96
CA ALA A 124 6.13 11.46 4.55
C ALA A 124 7.00 10.45 3.77
N ALA A 125 6.48 9.26 3.45
CA ALA A 125 7.18 8.28 2.62
C ALA A 125 7.62 8.89 1.28
N MET A 126 6.68 9.49 0.53
CA MET A 126 6.96 10.17 -0.74
C MET A 126 8.01 11.28 -0.60
N TYR A 127 7.97 12.07 0.47
CA TYR A 127 8.88 13.19 0.67
C TYR A 127 10.30 12.73 0.99
N TYR A 128 10.45 11.76 1.90
CA TYR A 128 11.76 11.29 2.35
C TYR A 128 12.40 10.27 1.40
N SER A 129 11.61 9.64 0.52
CA SER A 129 12.11 8.72 -0.52
C SER A 129 12.68 9.39 -1.77
N LYS A 130 12.73 10.74 -1.83
CA LYS A 130 13.14 11.46 -3.04
C LYS A 130 14.60 11.29 -3.44
N LYS A 131 15.48 11.02 -2.47
CA LYS A 131 16.93 10.92 -2.72
C LYS A 131 17.29 9.49 -3.07
N GLU A 132 18.12 9.31 -4.09
CA GLU A 132 18.66 7.98 -4.41
C GLU A 132 19.46 7.42 -3.22
N GLY A 133 19.26 6.14 -2.92
CA GLY A 133 19.89 5.49 -1.77
C GLY A 133 19.26 5.87 -0.42
N SER A 134 18.08 6.50 -0.40
CA SER A 134 17.33 6.72 0.83
C SER A 134 17.00 5.39 1.51
N ASN A 135 16.95 5.42 2.84
CA ASN A 135 16.50 4.29 3.64
C ASN A 135 15.53 4.74 4.74
N ILE A 136 14.69 3.81 5.21
CA ILE A 136 13.86 3.97 6.40
C ILE A 136 14.26 2.91 7.41
N VAL A 137 14.59 3.36 8.61
CA VAL A 137 14.93 2.48 9.75
C VAL A 137 13.70 2.29 10.63
N SER A 138 13.37 1.04 10.97
CA SER A 138 12.31 0.73 11.93
C SER A 138 12.63 -0.49 12.79
N GLY A 139 11.97 -0.59 13.95
CA GLY A 139 11.88 -1.86 14.67
C GLY A 139 11.16 -2.94 13.85
N ASP A 140 11.40 -4.20 14.16
CA ASP A 140 10.76 -5.37 13.53
C ASP A 140 10.37 -6.41 14.60
N PRO A 141 9.05 -6.63 14.84
CA PRO A 141 7.89 -6.06 14.12
C PRO A 141 7.55 -4.60 14.49
N THR A 142 6.79 -3.92 13.62
CA THR A 142 6.25 -2.56 13.84
C THR A 142 4.96 -2.31 13.03
N TYR A 143 4.33 -1.13 13.19
CA TYR A 143 3.31 -0.64 12.28
C TYR A 143 3.94 -0.27 10.92
N ALA A 144 3.66 -1.08 9.91
CA ALA A 144 4.46 -1.13 8.69
C ALA A 144 3.97 -0.22 7.54
N SER A 145 3.00 0.67 7.73
CA SER A 145 2.43 1.47 6.62
C SER A 145 3.50 2.32 5.94
N LEU A 146 4.12 3.25 6.68
CA LEU A 146 5.13 4.15 6.13
C LEU A 146 6.32 3.42 5.49
N PRO A 147 7.01 2.47 6.14
CA PRO A 147 8.18 1.83 5.52
C PRO A 147 7.80 0.93 4.33
N ARG A 148 6.58 0.38 4.31
CA ARG A 148 6.06 -0.33 3.14
C ARG A 148 5.84 0.64 1.98
N ASP A 149 5.11 1.73 2.21
CA ASP A 149 4.84 2.74 1.18
C ASP A 149 6.15 3.35 0.66
N ALA A 150 7.15 3.57 1.52
CA ALA A 150 8.48 4.04 1.12
C ALA A 150 9.20 3.05 0.18
N SER A 151 8.99 1.74 0.36
CA SER A 151 9.62 0.71 -0.48
C SER A 151 9.13 0.77 -1.93
N ASP A 152 7.90 1.26 -2.16
CA ASP A 152 7.35 1.51 -3.49
C ASP A 152 8.06 2.70 -4.20
N PHE A 153 8.78 3.55 -3.46
CA PHE A 153 9.54 4.70 -3.94
C PHE A 153 11.06 4.46 -3.95
N ASN A 154 11.51 3.22 -4.23
CA ASN A 154 12.94 2.84 -4.29
C ASN A 154 13.75 3.13 -3.02
N THR A 155 13.09 3.18 -1.85
CA THR A 155 13.74 3.38 -0.56
C THR A 155 13.94 2.04 0.13
N THR A 156 15.13 1.83 0.70
CA THR A 156 15.44 0.57 1.38
C THR A 156 14.82 0.56 2.77
N TRP A 157 14.07 -0.49 3.12
CA TRP A 157 13.56 -0.68 4.48
C TRP A 157 14.57 -1.45 5.34
N ASN A 158 15.28 -0.72 6.19
CA ASN A 158 16.23 -1.24 7.17
C ASN A 158 15.50 -1.65 8.46
N LYS A 159 15.34 -2.96 8.66
CA LYS A 159 14.65 -3.54 9.83
C LYS A 159 15.63 -3.87 10.94
N VAL A 160 15.30 -3.46 12.16
CA VAL A 160 16.07 -3.77 13.38
C VAL A 160 15.22 -4.66 14.29
N PRO A 161 15.66 -5.89 14.60
CA PRO A 161 14.93 -6.77 15.50
C PRO A 161 14.66 -6.09 16.85
N LEU A 162 13.47 -6.31 17.41
CA LEU A 162 13.20 -5.91 18.80
C LEU A 162 14.09 -6.70 19.77
N THR A 163 14.27 -6.14 20.96
CA THR A 163 14.90 -6.84 22.09
C THR A 163 14.08 -8.06 22.53
N ALA A 164 14.65 -8.92 23.37
CA ALA A 164 13.96 -10.10 23.90
C ALA A 164 12.70 -9.75 24.73
N ASP A 165 12.59 -8.52 25.23
CA ASP A 165 11.43 -7.97 25.94
C ASP A 165 10.52 -7.11 25.03
N TYR A 166 10.62 -7.24 23.71
CA TYR A 166 9.82 -6.55 22.70
C TYR A 166 9.92 -5.01 22.73
N LYS A 167 11.10 -4.48 23.08
CA LYS A 167 11.40 -3.05 23.01
C LYS A 167 12.19 -2.71 21.75
N LEU A 168 12.19 -1.42 21.39
CA LEU A 168 13.08 -0.89 20.36
C LEU A 168 14.52 -0.89 20.86
N ASP A 169 15.42 -1.48 20.09
CA ASP A 169 16.87 -1.37 20.29
C ASP A 169 17.38 -0.10 19.61
N LEU A 170 17.40 1.00 20.36
CA LEU A 170 17.76 2.32 19.83
C LEU A 170 19.23 2.40 19.39
N ASP A 171 20.13 1.72 20.11
CA ASP A 171 21.57 1.69 19.78
C ASP A 171 21.83 0.92 18.47
N ALA A 172 21.07 -0.15 18.21
CA ALA A 172 21.14 -0.86 16.94
C ALA A 172 20.46 -0.11 15.79
N MET A 173 19.44 0.69 16.08
CA MET A 173 18.77 1.57 15.10
C MET A 173 19.65 2.73 14.66
N GLU A 174 20.39 3.37 15.58
CA GLU A 174 21.30 4.48 15.27
C GLU A 174 22.42 4.10 14.29
N LYS A 175 22.83 2.83 14.28
CA LYS A 175 23.94 2.31 13.46
C LYS A 175 23.57 1.96 12.01
N ARG A 176 22.36 2.28 11.55
CA ARG A 176 21.82 1.86 10.23
C ARG A 176 21.94 2.90 9.13
#